data_AF-A0A5A9XGA9-F1
#
_entry.id   AF-A0A5A9XGA9-F1
#
_cell.length_a   1.000
_cell.length_b   1.000
_cell.length_c   1.000
_cell.angle_alpha   90.00
_cell.angle_beta   90.00
_cell.angle_gamma   90.00
#
_symmetry.space_group_name_H-M   'P 1'
#
loop_
_entity.id
_entity.type
_entity.pdbx_description
1 polymer ?
#
loop_
_entity_poly.entity_id
_entity_poly.type
_entity_poly.pdbx_seq_one_letter_code
_entity_poly.pdbx_strand_id
1 'polypeptide(L)'
;MSSLSNKESRYLEDSYMLAALQTLYSDTRFKPVIDDKGWVGFKVFIPNIDDKIEIVACGEEAPLMDYIGKLKSLKSLIHTLKFGRRGNR
;
A
#
# COMPACT_ATOMS: atom_id res chain seq x y z
N MET A 1 -0.94 23.68 -21.85
CA MET A 1 -0.64 23.66 -20.41
C MET A 1 -1.01 22.29 -19.88
N SER A 2 -0.02 21.49 -19.48
CA SER A 2 -0.16 20.07 -19.17
C SER A 2 -0.73 19.87 -17.76
N SER A 3 -1.99 19.45 -17.63
CA SER A 3 -2.55 18.98 -16.36
C SER A 3 -2.02 17.57 -16.08
N LEU A 4 -0.87 17.49 -15.43
CA LEU A 4 -0.26 16.25 -14.99
C LEU A 4 -1.19 15.51 -14.01
N SER A 5 -1.78 14.45 -14.55
CA SER A 5 -2.21 13.21 -13.92
C SER A 5 -3.16 13.33 -12.72
N ASN A 6 -4.44 13.08 -13.00
CA ASN A 6 -5.38 12.56 -12.02
C ASN A 6 -4.94 11.11 -11.68
N LYS A 7 -3.81 10.95 -10.97
CA LYS A 7 -3.48 9.67 -10.33
C LYS A 7 -4.42 9.58 -9.16
N GLU A 8 -5.55 8.93 -9.40
CA GLU A 8 -6.49 8.58 -8.35
C GLU A 8 -5.71 7.92 -7.21
N SER A 9 -5.91 8.47 -6.02
CA SER A 9 -5.24 7.99 -4.83
C SER A 9 -6.28 7.48 -3.85
N ARG A 10 -6.15 6.23 -3.43
CA ARG A 10 -7.04 5.63 -2.44
C ARG A 10 -6.27 5.38 -1.15
N TYR A 11 -6.94 5.60 -0.03
CA TYR A 11 -6.42 5.25 1.28
C TYR A 11 -6.79 3.80 1.60
N LEU A 12 -5.79 2.99 1.92
CA LEU A 12 -5.94 1.60 2.34
C LEU A 12 -5.36 1.43 3.74
N GLU A 13 -6.15 0.90 4.65
CA GLU A 13 -5.68 0.46 5.98
C GLU A 13 -5.10 -0.97 5.90
N ASP A 14 -5.58 -1.76 4.95
CA ASP A 14 -5.26 -3.16 4.79
C ASP A 14 -3.91 -3.40 4.09
N SER A 15 -2.89 -3.68 4.89
CA SER A 15 -1.55 -4.05 4.40
C SER A 15 -1.55 -5.30 3.49
N TYR A 16 -2.49 -6.24 3.68
CA TYR A 16 -2.60 -7.42 2.82
C TYR A 16 -3.12 -7.06 1.42
N MET A 17 -4.09 -6.15 1.34
CA MET A 17 -4.61 -5.64 0.07
C MET A 17 -3.50 -4.91 -0.71
N LEU A 18 -2.72 -4.07 -0.03
CA LEU A 18 -1.57 -3.42 -0.64
C LEU A 18 -0.51 -4.42 -1.10
N ALA A 19 -0.21 -5.46 -0.31
CA ALA A 19 0.74 -6.49 -0.71
C ALA A 19 0.29 -7.24 -1.97
N ALA A 20 -1.01 -7.56 -2.08
CA ALA A 20 -1.58 -8.18 -3.27
C ALA A 20 -1.49 -7.26 -4.50
N LEU A 21 -1.88 -5.98 -4.36
CA LEU A 21 -1.75 -4.98 -5.41
C LEU A 21 -0.30 -4.82 -5.88
N GLN A 22 0.67 -4.76 -4.96
CA GLN A 22 2.10 -4.68 -5.31
C GLN A 22 2.65 -5.95 -5.97
N THR A 23 1.98 -7.08 -5.81
CA THR A 23 2.38 -8.35 -6.40
C THR A 23 1.87 -8.47 -7.82
N LEU A 24 0.61 -8.09 -8.06
CA LEU A 24 -0.05 -8.18 -9.37
C LEU A 24 0.28 -6.97 -10.27
N TYR A 25 0.46 -5.79 -9.68
CA TYR A 25 0.70 -4.55 -10.41
C TYR A 25 2.00 -3.90 -9.94
N SER A 26 3.07 -4.09 -10.73
CA SER A 26 4.42 -3.61 -10.44
C SER A 26 4.55 -2.08 -10.41
N ASP A 27 3.59 -1.36 -10.99
CA ASP A 27 3.49 0.10 -10.97
C ASP A 27 2.82 0.65 -9.70
N THR A 28 2.37 -0.22 -8.78
CA THR A 28 1.77 0.17 -7.51
C THR A 28 2.75 1.00 -6.67
N ARG A 29 2.51 2.31 -6.62
CA ARG A 29 3.21 3.24 -5.72
C ARG A 29 2.34 3.52 -4.51
N PHE A 30 2.96 3.71 -3.35
CA PHE A 30 2.23 4.08 -2.15
C PHE A 30 3.07 4.97 -1.23
N LYS A 31 2.38 5.70 -0.35
CA LYS A 31 2.96 6.48 0.74
C LYS A 31 2.31 6.06 2.04
N PRO A 32 3.07 5.60 3.05
CA PRO A 32 2.51 5.32 4.36
C PRO A 32 2.15 6.63 5.07
N VAL A 33 1.04 6.61 5.82
CA VAL A 33 0.51 7.74 6.58
C VAL A 33 0.14 7.25 7.97
N ILE A 34 0.39 8.09 8.98
CA ILE A 34 -0.07 7.83 10.35
C ILE A 34 -1.29 8.71 10.58
N ASP A 35 -2.42 8.10 10.97
CA ASP A 35 -3.63 8.83 11.30
C ASP A 35 -3.57 9.45 12.72
N ASP A 36 -4.60 10.21 13.08
CA ASP A 36 -4.70 10.90 14.36
C ASP A 36 -4.78 9.94 15.56
N LYS A 37 -5.07 8.65 15.31
CA LYS A 37 -5.13 7.58 16.30
C LYS A 37 -3.81 6.80 16.41
N GLY A 38 -2.79 7.14 15.61
CA GLY A 38 -1.49 6.46 15.60
C GLY A 38 -1.47 5.15 14.78
N TRP A 39 -2.51 4.90 13.98
CA TRP A 39 -2.57 3.77 13.06
C TRP A 39 -1.84 4.12 11.77
N VAL A 40 -1.24 3.10 11.15
CA VAL A 40 -0.56 3.27 9.86
C VAL A 40 -1.50 2.80 8.77
N GLY A 41 -1.84 3.68 7.84
CA GLY A 41 -2.44 3.32 6.56
C GLY A 41 -1.57 3.74 5.40
N PHE A 42 -2.08 3.55 4.19
CA PHE A 42 -1.32 3.72 2.96
C PHE A 42 -2.13 4.51 1.93
N LYS A 43 -1.59 5.63 1.47
CA LYS A 43 -2.10 6.32 0.30
C LYS A 43 -1.50 5.68 -0.94
N VAL A 44 -2.31 4.99 -1.72
CA VAL A 44 -1.89 4.21 -2.90
C VAL A 44 -2.15 5.03 -4.16
N PHE A 45 -1.24 4.96 -5.13
CA PHE A 45 -1.25 5.73 -6.37
C PHE A 45 -1.11 4.80 -7.56
N ILE A 46 -2.24 4.44 -8.15
CA ILE A 46 -2.30 3.57 -9.33
C ILE A 46 -3.55 3.93 -10.15
N PRO A 47 -3.50 3.86 -11.49
CA PRO A 47 -4.71 4.04 -12.30
C PRO A 47 -5.76 2.97 -12.00
N ASN A 48 -7.04 3.34 -12.07
CA ASN A 48 -8.19 2.47 -11.90
C ASN A 48 -8.09 1.60 -10.64
N ILE A 49 -7.77 2.23 -9.51
CA ILE A 49 -7.51 1.52 -8.25
C ILE A 49 -8.72 0.71 -7.78
N ASP A 50 -9.94 1.17 -8.06
CA ASP A 50 -11.17 0.51 -7.63
C ASP A 50 -11.35 -0.83 -8.34
N ASP A 51 -11.20 -0.87 -9.67
CA ASP A 51 -11.22 -2.10 -10.46
C ASP A 51 -10.14 -3.08 -9.99
N LYS A 52 -8.93 -2.58 -9.72
CA LYS A 52 -7.81 -3.42 -9.25
C LYS A 52 -8.06 -4.00 -7.86
N ILE A 53 -8.70 -3.26 -6.97
CA ILE A 53 -9.10 -3.78 -5.65
C ILE A 53 -10.16 -4.86 -5.80
N GLU A 54 -11.14 -4.66 -6.69
CA GLU A 54 -12.18 -5.67 -6.95
C GLU A 54 -11.56 -6.97 -7.47
N ILE A 55 -10.65 -6.89 -8.43
CA ILE A 55 -9.93 -8.06 -8.96
C ILE A 55 -9.18 -8.81 -7.85
N VAL A 56 -8.45 -8.08 -7.00
CA VAL A 56 -7.76 -8.68 -5.84
C VAL A 56 -8.76 -9.34 -4.88
N ALA A 57 -9.88 -8.67 -4.60
CA ALA A 57 -10.92 -9.19 -3.70
C ALA A 57 -11.63 -10.43 -4.27
N CYS A 58 -11.73 -10.53 -5.59
CA CYS A 58 -12.28 -11.68 -6.31
C CYS A 58 -11.31 -12.89 -6.36
N GLY A 59 -10.10 -12.76 -5.81
CA GLY A 59 -9.20 -13.89 -5.58
C GLY A 59 -8.25 -14.19 -6.73
N GLU A 60 -7.81 -13.18 -7.49
CA GLU A 60 -6.75 -13.37 -8.48
C GLU A 60 -5.49 -14.00 -7.84
N GLU A 61 -4.95 -15.03 -8.48
CA GLU A 61 -3.82 -15.80 -7.96
C GLU A 61 -2.52 -14.97 -8.07
N ALA A 62 -2.02 -14.52 -6.93
CA ALA A 62 -0.73 -13.85 -6.83
C ALA A 62 0.40 -14.86 -6.48
N PRO A 63 1.61 -14.74 -7.05
CA PRO A 63 2.75 -15.56 -6.65
C PRO A 63 3.00 -15.49 -5.14
N LEU A 64 2.83 -16.62 -4.45
CA LEU A 64 2.82 -16.70 -2.98
C LEU A 64 4.09 -16.11 -2.33
N MET A 65 5.26 -16.40 -2.92
CA MET A 65 6.54 -15.95 -2.36
C MET A 65 6.72 -14.44 -2.46
N ASP A 66 6.28 -13.83 -3.58
CA ASP A 66 6.35 -12.38 -3.76
C ASP A 66 5.38 -11.68 -2.82
N TYR A 67 4.14 -12.19 -2.72
CA TYR A 67 3.13 -11.69 -1.79
C TYR A 67 3.62 -11.71 -0.33
N ILE A 68 4.18 -12.83 0.12
CA ILE A 68 4.78 -12.95 1.47
C ILE A 68 5.95 -11.96 1.64
N GLY A 69 6.78 -11.78 0.60
CA GLY A 69 7.85 -10.80 0.58
C GLY A 69 7.33 -9.38 0.81
N LYS A 70 6.29 -8.97 0.07
CA LYS A 70 5.65 -7.65 0.21
C LYS A 70 5.06 -7.46 1.61
N LEU A 71 4.36 -8.45 2.15
CA LEU A 71 3.81 -8.41 3.51
C LEU A 71 4.91 -8.16 4.57
N LYS A 72 6.04 -8.87 4.46
CA LYS A 72 7.17 -8.68 5.38
C LYS A 72 7.74 -7.26 5.28
N SER A 73 7.90 -6.73 4.07
CA SER A 73 8.37 -5.37 3.84
C SER A 73 7.42 -4.32 4.42
N LEU A 74 6.11 -4.47 4.21
CA LEU A 74 5.10 -3.55 4.76
C LEU A 74 5.06 -3.61 6.30
N LYS A 75 5.16 -4.80 6.89
CA LYS A 75 5.25 -4.96 8.35
C LYS A 75 6.47 -4.23 8.92
N SER A 76 7.63 -4.38 8.28
CA SER A 76 8.86 -3.66 8.68
C SER A 76 8.68 -2.14 8.58
N LEU A 77 8.07 -1.66 7.50
CA LEU A 77 7.80 -0.23 7.30
C LEU A 77 6.86 0.33 8.40
N ILE A 78 5.77 -0.37 8.72
CA ILE A 78 4.84 -0.01 9.80
C ILE A 78 5.60 0.09 11.12
N HIS A 79 6.46 -0.89 11.43
CA HIS A 79 7.24 -0.91 12.66
C HIS A 79 8.20 0.29 12.74
N THR A 80 8.93 0.58 11.66
CA THR A 80 9.83 1.74 11.57
C THR A 80 9.08 3.06 11.75
N LEU A 81 7.88 3.19 11.20
CA LEU A 81 7.08 4.41 11.35
C LEU A 81 6.54 4.59 12.78
N LYS A 82 6.09 3.50 13.42
CA LYS A 82 5.57 3.53 14.78
C LYS A 82 6.68 3.75 15.83
N PHE A 83 7.86 3.15 15.63
CA PHE A 83 8.91 3.12 16.66
C PHE A 83 10.17 3.90 16.31
N GLY A 84 10.47 4.16 15.03
CA GLY A 84 11.61 4.97 14.59
C GLY A 84 11.49 6.45 14.99
N ARG A 85 10.27 6.92 15.30
CA ARG A 85 10.04 8.26 15.88
C ARG A 85 10.48 8.39 17.35
N ARG A 86 10.81 7.29 18.06
CA ARG A 86 11.27 7.35 19.46
C ARG A 86 12.74 7.76 19.62
N GLY A 87 13.54 7.79 18.56
CA GLY A 87 14.99 8.06 18.64
C GLY A 87 15.44 9.52 18.55
N ASN A 88 14.50 10.48 18.42
CA ASN A 88 14.81 11.91 18.19
C ASN A 88 14.20 12.84 19.26
N ARG A 89 14.15 12.39 20.52
CA ARG A 89 13.77 13.21 21.68
C ARG A 89 14.91 13.35 22.65
#